data_AF-A0A920JHZ3-F1
#
_entry.id   AF-A0A920JHZ3-F1
#
_cell.length_a   1.000
_cell.length_b   1.000
_cell.length_c   1.000
_cell.angle_alpha   90.00
_cell.angle_beta   90.00
_cell.angle_gamma   90.00
#
_symmetry.space_group_name_H-M   'P 1'
#
loop_
_entity.id
_entity.type
_entity.pdbx_description
1 polymer ?
#
loop_
_entity_poly.entity_id
_entity_poly.type
_entity_poly.pdbx_seq_one_letter_code
_entity_poly.pdbx_strand_id
1 'polypeptide(L)'
;MRIKLEEIANRSGYSIATVSRVLSGKAKGRSQSVHDIIHTARDLGYKASINQYSNIDIPVDIALVTQHDAEEFYSCLYESFDRIAQK
;
A
#
# COMPACT_ATOMS: atom_id res chain seq x y z
N MET A 1 8.11 8.10 -14.89
CA MET A 1 7.75 9.49 -14.52
C MET A 1 7.70 9.58 -13.00
N ARG A 2 8.19 10.65 -12.37
CA ARG A 2 8.15 10.80 -10.90
C ARG A 2 6.87 11.57 -10.54
N ILE A 3 5.97 10.93 -9.78
CA ILE A 3 4.72 11.54 -9.32
C ILE A 3 5.03 12.71 -8.39
N LYS A 4 4.38 13.85 -8.63
CA LYS A 4 4.51 15.06 -7.80
C LYS A 4 3.47 15.08 -6.68
N LEU A 5 3.78 15.77 -5.59
CA LEU A 5 2.83 15.97 -4.48
C LEU A 5 1.56 16.73 -4.91
N GLU A 6 1.69 17.63 -5.89
CA GLU A 6 0.57 18.37 -6.49
C GLU A 6 -0.47 17.45 -7.11
N GLU A 7 -0.03 16.35 -7.74
CA GLU A 7 -0.92 15.42 -8.41
C GLU A 7 -1.71 14.57 -7.41
N ILE A 8 -1.05 14.17 -6.33
CA ILE A 8 -1.69 13.49 -5.20
C ILE A 8 -2.67 14.43 -4.51
N ALA A 9 -2.30 15.70 -4.31
CA ALA A 9 -3.18 16.73 -3.74
C ALA A 9 -4.44 16.93 -4.59
N ASN A 10 -4.29 17.07 -5.90
CA ASN A 10 -5.42 17.25 -6.82
C ASN A 10 -6.36 16.04 -6.82
N ARG A 11 -5.82 14.81 -6.79
CA ARG A 11 -6.63 13.60 -6.84
C ARG A 11 -7.27 13.25 -5.50
N SER A 12 -6.62 13.56 -4.38
CA SER A 12 -7.13 13.28 -3.03
C SER A 12 -8.03 14.39 -2.46
N GLY A 13 -8.04 15.59 -3.07
CA GLY A 13 -8.83 16.73 -2.60
C GLY A 13 -8.22 17.45 -1.38
N TYR A 14 -6.98 17.15 -1.01
CA TYR A 14 -6.28 17.78 0.12
C TYR A 14 -5.17 18.73 -0.33
N SER A 15 -4.83 19.72 0.51
CA SER A 15 -3.73 20.64 0.22
C SER A 15 -2.38 19.91 0.11
N ILE A 16 -1.48 20.44 -0.73
CA ILE A 16 -0.10 19.94 -0.88
C ILE A 16 0.61 19.85 0.48
N ALA A 17 0.38 20.81 1.38
CA ALA A 17 0.97 20.82 2.72
C ALA A 17 0.44 19.68 3.62
N THR A 18 -0.82 19.28 3.45
CA THR A 18 -1.40 18.12 4.14
C THR A 18 -0.81 16.83 3.57
N VAL A 19 -0.78 16.69 2.25
CA VAL A 19 -0.18 15.54 1.56
C VAL A 19 1.28 15.36 1.95
N SER A 20 2.07 16.44 1.95
CA SER A 20 3.48 16.43 2.37
C SER A 20 3.63 15.94 3.82
N ARG A 21 2.80 16.44 4.75
CA ARG A 21 2.83 16.00 6.15
C ARG A 21 2.50 14.52 6.30
N VAL A 22 1.49 14.03 5.58
CA VAL A 22 1.11 12.61 5.60
C VAL A 22 2.22 11.76 5.01
N LEU A 23 2.70 12.06 3.80
CA LEU A 23 3.73 11.24 3.15
C LEU A 23 5.11 11.33 3.83
N SER A 24 5.36 12.35 4.65
CA SER A 24 6.52 12.44 5.55
C SER A 24 6.27 11.79 6.92
N GLY A 25 5.08 11.22 7.14
CA GLY A 25 4.59 10.60 8.37
C GLY A 25 4.55 11.51 9.60
N LYS A 26 4.53 12.84 9.37
CA LYS A 26 4.36 13.86 10.41
C LYS A 26 2.89 14.10 10.79
N ALA A 27 1.94 13.51 10.06
CA ALA A 27 0.53 13.60 10.41
C ALA A 27 0.21 12.67 11.59
N LYS A 28 -0.41 13.22 12.64
CA LYS A 28 -0.77 12.49 13.86
C LYS A 28 -2.12 11.79 13.67
N GLY A 29 -2.16 10.49 14.01
CA GLY A 29 -3.38 9.69 14.07
C GLY A 29 -3.72 8.91 12.79
N ARG A 30 -4.84 8.18 12.84
CA ARG A 30 -5.42 7.41 11.72
C ARG A 30 -6.66 8.12 11.16
N SER A 31 -6.52 9.39 10.78
CA SER A 31 -7.65 10.14 10.22
C SER A 31 -8.00 9.66 8.82
N GLN A 32 -9.25 9.87 8.41
CA GLN A 32 -9.71 9.58 7.04
C GLN A 32 -8.79 10.23 5.98
N SER A 33 -8.32 11.45 6.25
CA SER A 33 -7.36 12.14 5.38
C SER A 33 -6.03 11.41 5.21
N VAL A 34 -5.52 10.74 6.24
CA VAL A 34 -4.29 9.93 6.13
C VAL A 34 -4.55 8.73 5.23
N HIS A 35 -5.68 8.06 5.43
CA HIS A 35 -6.10 6.92 4.60
C HIS A 35 -6.23 7.31 3.13
N ASP A 36 -7.02 8.35 2.83
CA ASP A 36 -7.33 8.78 1.46
C ASP A 36 -6.07 9.23 0.71
N ILE A 37 -5.18 9.96 1.37
CA ILE A 37 -3.91 10.43 0.77
C ILE A 37 -2.99 9.25 0.48
N ILE A 38 -2.87 8.28 1.38
CA ILE A 38 -1.99 7.12 1.18
C ILE A 38 -2.52 6.22 0.06
N HIS A 39 -3.83 5.96 0.04
CA HIS A 39 -4.45 5.19 -1.05
C HIS A 39 -4.26 5.89 -2.39
N THR A 40 -4.58 7.18 -2.47
CA THR A 40 -4.38 7.98 -3.68
C THR A 40 -2.93 7.98 -4.15
N ALA A 41 -1.98 8.10 -3.23
CA ALA A 41 -0.54 8.06 -3.55
C ALA A 41 -0.15 6.70 -4.14
N ARG A 42 -0.62 5.58 -3.58
CA ARG A 42 -0.36 4.24 -4.12
C ARG A 42 -0.99 4.00 -5.48
N ASP A 43 -2.24 4.41 -5.67
CA ASP A 43 -2.94 4.27 -6.95
C ASP A 43 -2.23 5.02 -8.08
N LEU A 44 -1.53 6.11 -7.75
CA LEU A 44 -0.68 6.86 -8.66
C LEU A 44 0.73 6.24 -8.85
N GLY A 45 1.07 5.19 -8.10
CA GLY A 45 2.39 4.57 -8.12
C GLY A 45 3.46 5.34 -7.36
N TYR A 46 3.07 6.22 -6.42
CA TYR A 46 4.01 6.95 -5.57
C TYR A 46 4.63 6.01 -4.54
N LYS A 47 5.89 5.63 -4.78
CA LYS A 47 6.67 4.78 -3.88
C LYS A 47 7.31 5.63 -2.79
N ALA A 48 6.64 5.78 -1.65
CA ALA A 48 7.27 6.29 -0.43
C ALA A 48 7.48 5.16 0.58
N SER A 49 8.66 5.17 1.22
CA SER A 49 8.91 4.42 2.45
C SER A 49 8.12 5.11 3.56
N ILE A 50 6.87 4.68 3.77
CA ILE A 50 6.04 5.21 4.85
C ILE A 50 6.06 4.23 6.02
N ASN A 51 7.20 4.18 6.72
CA ASN A 51 7.41 3.30 7.87
C ASN A 51 6.47 3.60 9.06
N GLN A 52 5.82 4.77 9.08
CA GLN A 52 4.96 5.22 10.19
C GLN A 52 3.50 4.75 10.10
N TYR A 53 3.09 4.14 8.98
CA TYR A 53 1.70 3.68 8.77
C TYR A 53 1.60 2.17 8.54
N SER A 54 2.36 1.39 9.31
CA SER A 54 2.36 -0.09 9.29
C SER A 54 1.04 -0.74 9.71
N ASN A 55 -0.01 0.05 9.98
CA ASN A 55 -1.19 -0.36 10.74
C ASN A 55 -2.47 0.33 10.25
N ILE A 56 -2.44 0.83 9.01
CA ILE A 56 -3.64 1.21 8.28
C ILE A 56 -4.09 -0.06 7.57
N ASP A 57 -5.41 -0.27 7.50
CA ASP A 57 -6.11 -1.41 6.89
C ASP A 57 -5.93 -1.48 5.37
N ILE A 58 -4.66 -1.45 4.99
CA ILE A 58 -4.20 -1.37 3.64
C ILE A 58 -4.07 -2.81 3.17
N PRO A 59 -4.68 -3.17 2.04
CA PRO A 59 -4.49 -4.49 1.46
C PRO A 59 -2.99 -4.74 1.23
N VAL A 60 -2.49 -5.80 1.85
CA VAL A 60 -1.09 -6.23 1.71
C VAL A 60 -1.03 -7.15 0.51
N ASP A 61 -0.46 -6.64 -0.58
CA ASP A 61 -0.17 -7.48 -1.75
C ASP A 61 1.09 -8.32 -1.47
N ILE A 62 0.93 -9.64 -1.36
CA ILE A 62 2.01 -10.59 -1.13
C ILE A 62 2.24 -11.38 -2.42
N ALA A 63 3.49 -11.40 -2.91
CA ALA A 63 3.88 -12.19 -4.07
C ALA A 63 4.76 -13.37 -3.63
N LEU A 64 4.36 -14.60 -3.99
CA LEU A 64 5.17 -15.80 -3.84
C LEU A 64 5.96 -16.05 -5.13
N VAL A 65 7.30 -16.04 -5.05
CA VAL A 65 8.17 -16.35 -6.18
C VAL A 65 8.86 -17.68 -5.93
N THR A 66 8.56 -18.66 -6.78
CA THR A 66 9.02 -20.05 -6.62
C THR A 66 9.11 -20.72 -8.00
N GLN A 67 9.89 -21.79 -8.11
CA GLN A 67 9.82 -22.66 -9.28
C GLN A 67 8.49 -23.43 -9.23
N HIS A 68 7.81 -23.52 -10.37
CA HIS A 68 6.54 -24.23 -10.43
C HIS A 68 6.80 -25.73 -10.42
N ASP A 69 6.40 -26.37 -9.33
CA ASP A 69 6.54 -27.80 -9.10
C ASP A 69 5.17 -28.35 -8.67
N ALA A 70 4.78 -29.49 -9.23
CA ALA A 70 3.47 -30.11 -9.03
C ALA A 70 3.50 -31.24 -7.99
N GLU A 71 4.63 -31.46 -7.31
CA GLU A 71 4.70 -32.41 -6.21
C GLU A 71 3.78 -32.04 -5.03
N GLU A 72 3.45 -33.05 -4.22
CA GLU A 72 2.45 -32.95 -3.13
C GLU A 72 2.77 -31.81 -2.16
N PHE A 73 4.05 -31.62 -1.84
CA PHE A 73 4.52 -30.55 -0.98
C PHE A 73 4.18 -29.15 -1.54
N TYR A 74 4.51 -28.90 -2.80
CA TYR A 74 4.31 -27.59 -3.43
C TYR A 74 2.83 -27.31 -3.70
N SER A 75 2.07 -28.34 -4.07
CA SER A 75 0.62 -28.23 -4.22
C SER A 75 -0.05 -27.78 -2.91
N CYS A 76 0.37 -28.34 -1.78
CA CYS A 76 -0.12 -27.93 -0.45
C CYS A 76 0.31 -26.49 -0.10
N LEU A 77 1.54 -26.11 -0.42
CA LEU A 77 2.05 -24.74 -0.24
C LEU A 77 1.21 -23.72 -1.02
N TYR A 78 0.97 -23.96 -2.30
CA TYR A 78 0.23 -23.04 -3.17
C TYR A 78 -1.24 -22.93 -2.76
N GLU A 79 -1.90 -24.05 -2.48
CA GLU A 79 -3.30 -24.06 -2.00
C GLU A 79 -3.44 -23.29 -0.68
N SER A 80 -2.53 -23.53 0.26
CA SER A 80 -2.57 -22.86 1.56
C SER A 80 -2.26 -21.37 1.44
N PHE A 81 -1.35 -20.99 0.56
CA PHE A 81 -1.05 -19.58 0.27
C PHE A 81 -2.29 -18.87 -0.29
N ASP A 82 -2.91 -19.43 -1.33
CA ASP A 82 -4.11 -18.85 -1.96
C ASP A 82 -5.27 -18.75 -0.97
N ARG A 83 -5.50 -19.79 -0.16
CA ARG A 83 -6.57 -19.81 0.85
C ARG A 83 -6.40 -18.75 1.93
N ILE A 84 -5.17 -18.50 2.39
CA ILE A 84 -4.89 -17.49 3.42
C ILE A 84 -4.89 -16.08 2.83
N ALA A 85 -4.41 -15.91 1.59
CA ALA A 85 -4.39 -14.62 0.91
C ALA A 85 -5.78 -14.10 0.50
N GLN A 86 -6.79 -14.97 0.38
CA GLN A 86 -8.18 -14.59 0.10
C GLN A 86 -8.98 -14.07 1.31
N LYS A 87 -8.40 -14.15 2.53
CA LYS A 87 -9.03 -13.69 3.77
C LYS A 87 -8.67 -12.24 4.08
#